data_AF-A0A5B8MSL7-F1
#
_entry.id   AF-A0A5B8MSL7-F1
#
_cell.length_a   1.000
_cell.length_b   1.000
_cell.length_c   1.000
_cell.angle_alpha   90.00
_cell.angle_beta   90.00
_cell.angle_gamma   90.00
#
_symmetry.space_group_name_H-M   'P 1'
#
loop_
_entity.id
_entity.type
_entity.pdbx_description
1 polymer ?
#
loop_
_entity_poly.entity_id
_entity_poly.type
_entity_poly.pdbx_seq_one_letter_code
_entity_poly.pdbx_strand_id
1 'polypeptide(L)'
;MRFRFINKGNDLALARSNCVGVVAPRRREVSREGRGPATIFAGGFYVPSESFGGRSPEAKAAQAMKTLFTMCAVKIVLAQLEGSSAGRGASAFGSFNPEQCEMLYSHLDEHPLKDGDEWLRLLMKKDKLLALRLAEVRESYVQEGFEWDSMRRASIKEIEQGNISILREGAEAMLGRAEGSTK
;
A
#
# COMPACT_ATOMS: atom_id res chain seq x y z
N MET A 1 -2.06 8.71 41.83
CA MET A 1 -0.60 8.82 41.57
C MET A 1 -0.34 10.04 40.70
N ARG A 2 0.72 10.79 41.02
CA ARG A 2 0.99 12.19 40.65
C ARG A 2 1.34 12.41 39.17
N PHE A 3 0.65 13.35 38.53
CA PHE A 3 1.08 14.02 37.31
C PHE A 3 2.20 15.02 37.63
N ARG A 4 3.28 15.03 36.84
CA ARG A 4 4.38 16.00 36.97
C ARG A 4 4.43 16.85 35.70
N PHE A 5 3.85 18.03 35.77
CA PHE A 5 4.14 19.16 34.89
C PHE A 5 5.54 19.68 35.21
N ILE A 6 6.38 19.90 34.20
CA ILE A 6 7.61 20.68 34.32
C ILE A 6 7.50 21.86 33.38
N ASN A 7 7.22 23.02 33.97
CA ASN A 7 7.34 24.34 33.39
C ASN A 7 8.73 24.85 33.78
N LYS A 8 9.58 25.23 32.82
CA LYS A 8 10.82 25.98 33.09
C LYS A 8 10.85 27.18 32.17
N GLY A 9 10.72 28.35 32.79
CA GLY A 9 10.81 29.65 32.16
C GLY A 9 12.25 30.03 31.80
N ASN A 10 12.33 30.82 30.73
CA ASN A 10 13.03 32.09 30.59
C ASN A 10 14.31 32.29 31.41
N ASP A 11 15.46 32.25 30.74
CA ASP A 11 16.65 32.98 31.17
C ASP A 11 17.38 33.56 29.95
N LEU A 12 17.44 34.89 29.92
CA LEU A 12 18.08 35.72 28.91
C LEU A 12 19.54 35.94 29.33
N ALA A 13 20.50 35.35 28.62
CA ALA A 13 21.91 35.67 28.78
C ALA A 13 22.56 35.95 27.41
N LEU A 14 22.92 37.22 27.24
CA LEU A 14 23.81 37.75 26.21
C LEU A 14 25.19 37.06 26.28
N ALA A 15 25.68 36.53 25.16
CA ALA A 15 27.11 36.34 24.93
C ALA A 15 27.44 36.49 23.43
N ARG A 16 28.33 37.44 23.13
CA ARG A 16 28.84 37.75 21.79
C ARG A 16 30.00 36.82 21.43
N SER A 17 30.13 36.54 20.14
CA SER A 17 31.37 36.28 19.38
C SER A 17 32.14 34.99 19.69
N ASN A 18 32.15 34.02 18.76
CA ASN A 18 33.20 33.97 17.73
C ASN A 18 32.93 32.87 16.68
N CYS A 19 33.37 33.16 15.46
CA CYS A 19 33.25 32.36 14.24
C CYS A 19 34.04 31.04 14.31
N VAL A 20 33.41 29.92 13.96
CA VAL A 20 34.05 28.80 13.24
C VAL A 20 33.01 28.20 12.29
N GLY A 21 33.35 28.15 11.01
CA GLY A 21 32.45 27.79 9.92
C GLY A 21 31.88 26.39 10.02
N VAL A 22 30.56 26.30 9.82
CA VAL A 22 29.88 25.06 9.43
C VAL A 22 29.27 25.31 8.06
N VAL A 23 29.82 24.63 7.06
CA VAL A 23 29.36 24.65 5.68
C VAL A 23 27.94 24.07 5.63
N ALA A 24 26.96 24.91 5.31
CA ALA A 24 25.60 24.45 5.02
C ALA A 24 25.59 23.61 3.74
N PRO A 25 24.93 22.44 3.69
CA PRO A 25 24.75 21.72 2.44
C PRO A 25 23.89 22.57 1.49
N ARG A 26 24.43 22.89 0.32
CA ARG A 26 23.71 23.58 -0.76
C ARG A 26 22.43 22.81 -1.08
N ARG A 27 21.30 23.49 -0.94
CA ARG A 27 20.02 23.15 -1.57
C ARG A 27 20.29 22.96 -3.06
N ARG A 28 20.24 21.72 -3.57
CA ARG A 28 20.31 21.46 -5.00
C ARG A 28 19.08 22.09 -5.64
N GLU A 29 19.27 23.18 -6.36
CA GLU A 29 18.30 23.67 -7.33
C GLU A 29 18.08 22.55 -8.36
N VAL A 30 16.85 22.05 -8.42
CA VAL A 30 16.43 21.15 -9.48
C VAL A 30 16.29 22.01 -10.74
N SER A 31 17.32 21.97 -11.59
CA SER A 31 17.27 22.50 -12.95
C SER A 31 16.08 21.86 -13.68
N ARG A 32 15.12 22.70 -14.07
CA ARG A 32 14.08 22.35 -15.02
C ARG A 32 14.71 22.31 -16.41
N GLU A 33 15.17 21.15 -16.84
CA GLU A 33 15.66 20.96 -18.21
C GLU A 33 15.32 19.54 -18.70
N GLY A 34 14.59 19.46 -19.82
CA GLY A 34 14.41 18.25 -20.63
C GLY A 34 13.36 17.24 -20.16
N ARG A 35 12.11 17.39 -20.60
CA ARG A 35 11.06 16.34 -20.49
C ARG A 35 11.24 15.31 -21.61
N GLY A 36 12.25 14.44 -21.50
CA GLY A 36 12.33 13.18 -22.25
C GLY A 36 11.47 12.07 -21.60
N PRO A 37 11.15 10.96 -22.29
CA PRO A 37 10.36 9.88 -21.71
C PRO A 37 11.07 9.37 -20.46
N ALA A 38 10.35 9.37 -19.32
CA ALA A 38 10.89 9.02 -18.02
C ALA A 38 11.46 7.59 -18.05
N THR A 39 12.77 7.50 -18.24
CA THR A 39 13.49 6.23 -18.32
C THR A 39 13.72 5.73 -16.91
N ILE A 40 13.27 4.51 -16.61
CA ILE A 40 13.30 3.96 -15.25
C ILE A 40 14.32 2.82 -15.25
N PHE A 41 15.46 3.08 -14.62
CA PHE A 41 16.52 2.11 -14.42
C PHE A 41 16.45 1.60 -12.97
N ALA A 42 16.19 0.29 -12.81
CA ALA A 42 16.24 -0.38 -11.52
C ALA A 42 17.06 -1.68 -11.65
N GLY A 43 18.08 -1.85 -10.81
CA GLY A 43 18.86 -3.09 -10.71
C GLY A 43 19.60 -3.55 -11.98
N GLY A 44 19.83 -2.65 -12.95
CA GLY A 44 20.50 -2.98 -14.23
C GLY A 44 19.59 -3.51 -15.33
N PHE A 45 18.28 -3.65 -15.09
CA PHE A 45 17.31 -4.04 -16.12
C PHE A 45 16.66 -2.79 -16.75
N TYR A 46 16.56 -2.79 -18.08
CA TYR A 46 15.86 -1.76 -18.83
C TYR A 46 14.41 -2.18 -19.05
N VAL A 47 13.47 -1.36 -18.57
CA VAL A 47 12.04 -1.54 -18.81
C VAL A 47 11.55 -0.38 -19.68
N PRO A 48 11.10 -0.63 -20.93
CA PRO A 48 10.52 0.41 -21.76
C PRO A 48 9.31 1.06 -21.05
N SER A 49 9.38 2.38 -20.83
CA SER A 49 8.35 3.14 -20.11
C SER A 49 7.01 3.24 -20.87
N GLU A 50 7.03 3.02 -22.19
CA GLU A 50 5.84 3.06 -23.04
C GLU A 50 4.82 1.96 -22.67
N SER A 51 5.30 0.77 -22.27
CA SER A 51 4.44 -0.37 -21.89
C SER A 51 3.69 -0.15 -20.57
N PHE A 52 4.08 0.85 -19.77
CA PHE A 52 3.51 1.13 -18.46
C PHE A 52 2.81 2.51 -18.40
N GLY A 53 2.49 3.10 -19.56
CA GLY A 53 1.83 4.40 -19.63
C GLY A 53 2.68 5.54 -19.07
N GLY A 54 4.00 5.46 -19.23
CA GLY A 54 4.97 6.44 -18.72
C GLY A 54 5.24 6.37 -17.22
N ARG A 55 4.77 5.31 -16.53
CA ARG A 55 5.05 5.05 -15.10
C ARG A 55 6.05 3.92 -14.94
N SER A 56 6.69 3.83 -13.78
CA SER A 56 7.52 2.67 -13.45
C SER A 56 6.65 1.44 -13.21
N PRO A 57 7.16 0.23 -13.52
CA PRO A 57 6.48 -1.01 -13.16
C PRO A 57 6.21 -1.07 -11.64
N GLU A 58 7.12 -0.54 -10.81
CA GLU A 58 6.93 -0.42 -9.36
C GLU A 58 5.78 0.51 -9.01
N ALA A 59 5.63 1.66 -9.69
CA ALA A 59 4.50 2.56 -9.48
C ALA A 59 3.18 1.92 -9.91
N LYS A 60 3.19 1.09 -10.96
CA LYS A 60 2.02 0.32 -11.39
C LYS A 60 1.64 -0.74 -10.35
N ALA A 61 2.62 -1.45 -9.80
CA ALA A 61 2.40 -2.40 -8.71
C ALA A 61 1.86 -1.70 -7.45
N ALA A 62 2.43 -0.55 -7.08
CA ALA A 62 1.95 0.26 -5.95
C ALA A 62 0.48 0.69 -6.13
N GLN A 63 0.06 1.02 -7.35
CA GLN A 63 -1.33 1.34 -7.64
C GLN A 63 -2.26 0.13 -7.41
N ALA A 64 -1.85 -1.07 -7.81
CA ALA A 64 -2.62 -2.29 -7.55
C ALA A 64 -2.71 -2.59 -6.04
N MET A 65 -1.60 -2.43 -5.31
CA MET A 65 -1.56 -2.60 -3.86
C MET A 65 -2.49 -1.62 -3.13
N LYS A 66 -2.56 -0.36 -3.60
CA LYS A 66 -3.50 0.63 -3.05
C LYS A 66 -4.96 0.14 -3.09
N THR A 67 -5.38 -0.46 -4.20
CA THR A 67 -6.73 -1.04 -4.32
C THR A 67 -6.89 -2.24 -3.40
N LEU A 68 -5.89 -3.13 -3.32
CA LEU A 68 -5.91 -4.27 -2.40
C LEU A 68 -6.07 -3.83 -0.94
N PHE A 69 -5.30 -2.86 -0.47
CA PHE A 69 -5.39 -2.36 0.90
C PHE A 69 -6.73 -1.71 1.21
N THR A 70 -7.37 -1.09 0.22
CA THR A 70 -8.73 -0.57 0.37
C THR A 70 -9.72 -1.71 0.58
N MET A 71 -9.56 -2.84 -0.13
CA MET A 71 -10.37 -4.04 0.09
C MET A 71 -10.13 -4.67 1.47
N CYS A 72 -8.87 -4.75 1.91
CA CYS A 72 -8.52 -5.22 3.24
C CYS A 72 -9.18 -4.36 4.33
N ALA A 73 -9.12 -3.03 4.19
CA ALA A 73 -9.74 -2.12 5.14
C ALA A 73 -11.27 -2.28 5.21
N VAL A 74 -11.94 -2.42 4.06
CA VAL A 74 -13.38 -2.74 4.01
C VAL A 74 -13.69 -4.00 4.81
N LYS A 75 -12.92 -5.08 4.61
CA LYS A 75 -13.14 -6.35 5.32
C LYS A 75 -12.87 -6.26 6.82
N ILE A 76 -11.84 -5.51 7.22
CA ILE A 76 -11.55 -5.25 8.65
C ILE A 76 -12.69 -4.47 9.29
N VAL A 77 -13.21 -3.43 8.63
CA VAL A 77 -14.30 -2.61 9.15
C VAL A 77 -15.62 -3.38 9.19
N LEU A 78 -15.93 -4.20 8.18
CA LEU A 78 -17.08 -5.12 8.23
C LEU A 78 -17.00 -6.04 9.45
N ALA A 79 -15.85 -6.67 9.70
CA ALA A 79 -15.67 -7.52 10.87
C ALA A 79 -15.79 -6.76 12.22
N GLN A 80 -15.45 -5.47 12.24
CA GLN A 80 -15.67 -4.59 13.40
C GLN A 80 -17.17 -4.30 13.60
N LEU A 81 -17.91 -4.00 12.52
CA LEU A 81 -19.34 -3.68 12.54
C LEU A 81 -20.22 -4.90 12.85
N GLU A 82 -19.84 -6.09 12.37
CA GLU A 82 -20.53 -7.36 12.63
C GLU A 82 -20.29 -7.89 14.06
N GLY A 83 -19.50 -7.19 14.88
CA GLY A 83 -19.23 -7.58 16.27
C GLY A 83 -18.28 -8.78 16.43
N SER A 84 -17.75 -9.33 15.34
CA SER A 84 -16.85 -10.49 15.36
C SER A 84 -15.44 -10.19 15.91
N SER A 85 -15.10 -8.91 16.15
CA SER A 85 -13.82 -8.50 16.75
C SER A 85 -13.73 -8.64 18.28
N ALA A 86 -14.75 -9.23 18.93
CA ALA A 86 -14.86 -9.41 20.38
C ALA A 86 -13.73 -10.23 21.07
N GLY A 87 -12.74 -10.71 20.32
CA GLY A 87 -11.61 -11.50 20.85
C GLY A 87 -10.27 -10.78 21.00
N ARG A 88 -10.09 -9.56 20.47
CA ARG A 88 -8.80 -8.83 20.61
C ARG A 88 -9.02 -7.33 20.79
N GLY A 89 -9.18 -6.92 22.05
CA GLY A 89 -8.85 -5.56 22.50
C GLY A 89 -9.55 -4.41 21.77
N ALA A 90 -10.79 -4.57 21.32
CA ALA A 90 -11.56 -3.48 20.75
C ALA A 90 -11.97 -2.50 21.86
N SER A 91 -11.11 -1.53 22.14
CA SER A 91 -11.44 -0.39 22.98
C SER A 91 -12.50 0.47 22.27
N ALA A 92 -13.67 0.60 22.89
CA ALA A 92 -14.58 1.76 22.86
C ALA A 92 -15.07 2.35 21.50
N PHE A 93 -14.70 1.83 20.33
CA PHE A 93 -15.08 2.42 19.02
C PHE A 93 -15.79 1.44 18.07
N GLY A 94 -15.84 0.15 18.39
CA GLY A 94 -16.55 -0.87 17.61
C GLY A 94 -17.95 -1.13 18.18
N SER A 95 -18.86 -0.16 18.07
CA SER A 95 -20.27 -0.45 18.33
C SER A 95 -20.82 -1.28 17.18
N PHE A 96 -21.38 -2.45 17.49
CA PHE A 96 -22.16 -3.24 16.55
C PHE A 96 -23.22 -2.34 15.91
N ASN A 97 -23.09 -2.12 14.60
CA ASN A 97 -24.03 -1.28 13.85
C ASN A 97 -24.43 -2.00 12.55
N PRO A 98 -25.57 -2.71 12.57
CA PRO A 98 -26.03 -3.48 11.41
C PRO A 98 -26.39 -2.60 10.21
N GLU A 99 -26.83 -1.35 10.44
CA GLU A 99 -27.22 -0.42 9.38
C GLU A 99 -26.02 0.02 8.52
N GLN A 100 -24.90 0.36 9.17
CA GLN A 100 -23.66 0.69 8.46
C GLN A 100 -23.05 -0.51 7.74
N CYS A 101 -23.27 -1.72 8.29
CA CYS A 101 -22.85 -2.96 7.66
C CYS A 101 -23.63 -3.21 6.36
N GLU A 102 -24.96 -3.14 6.41
CA GLU A 102 -25.83 -3.28 5.25
C GLU A 102 -25.51 -2.24 4.17
N MET A 103 -25.34 -0.98 4.56
CA MET A 103 -24.96 0.10 3.63
C MET A 103 -23.63 -0.17 2.93
N LEU A 104 -22.63 -0.68 3.67
CA LEU A 104 -21.33 -1.01 3.10
C LEU A 104 -21.41 -2.17 2.10
N TYR A 105 -22.22 -3.19 2.39
CA TYR A 105 -22.51 -4.28 1.45
C TYR A 105 -23.22 -3.77 0.19
N SER A 106 -24.28 -2.99 0.33
CA SER A 106 -24.98 -2.39 -0.82
C SER A 106 -24.04 -1.52 -1.65
N HIS A 107 -23.15 -0.76 -1.02
CA HIS A 107 -22.19 0.07 -1.74
C HIS A 107 -21.15 -0.75 -2.52
N LEU A 108 -20.72 -1.91 -2.00
CA LEU A 108 -19.83 -2.83 -2.71
C LEU A 108 -20.51 -3.47 -3.93
N ASP A 109 -21.79 -3.81 -3.80
CA ASP A 109 -22.57 -4.41 -4.90
C ASP A 109 -22.84 -3.39 -6.02
N GLU A 110 -23.17 -2.15 -5.66
CA GLU A 110 -23.39 -1.06 -6.62
C GLU A 110 -22.10 -0.62 -7.33
N HIS A 111 -20.98 -0.60 -6.61
CA HIS A 111 -19.71 -0.10 -7.09
C HIS A 111 -18.57 -1.09 -6.80
N PRO A 112 -18.19 -1.94 -7.78
CA PRO A 112 -17.08 -2.87 -7.59
C PRO A 112 -15.76 -2.12 -7.39
N LEU A 113 -14.93 -2.63 -6.48
CA LEU A 113 -13.67 -2.01 -6.06
C LEU A 113 -12.58 -2.12 -7.14
N LYS A 114 -12.62 -1.25 -8.16
CA LYS A 114 -11.60 -1.15 -9.22
C LYS A 114 -10.49 -0.17 -8.87
N ASP A 115 -10.86 1.06 -8.50
CA ASP A 115 -9.93 2.07 -7.96
C ASP A 115 -10.34 2.41 -6.53
N GLY A 116 -9.46 2.10 -5.56
CA GLY A 116 -9.76 2.32 -4.15
C GLY A 116 -10.02 3.78 -3.77
N ASP A 117 -9.38 4.75 -4.43
CA ASP A 117 -9.58 6.17 -4.08
C ASP A 117 -10.84 6.74 -4.69
N GLU A 118 -11.20 6.32 -5.90
CA GLU A 118 -12.47 6.71 -6.51
C GLU A 118 -13.64 6.14 -5.74
N TRP A 119 -13.55 4.85 -5.38
CA TRP A 119 -14.55 4.19 -4.57
C TRP A 119 -14.72 4.88 -3.20
N LEU A 120 -13.62 5.19 -2.51
CA LEU A 120 -13.67 5.87 -1.23
C LEU A 120 -14.24 7.30 -1.35
N ARG A 121 -13.98 8.01 -2.47
CA ARG A 121 -14.61 9.31 -2.75
C ARG A 121 -16.13 9.20 -2.92
N LEU A 122 -16.63 8.11 -3.50
CA LEU A 122 -18.06 7.86 -3.63
C LEU A 122 -18.68 7.54 -2.26
N LEU A 123 -18.00 6.71 -1.46
CA LEU A 123 -18.43 6.41 -0.09
C LEU A 123 -18.49 7.68 0.78
N MET A 124 -17.50 8.56 0.68
CA MET A 124 -17.44 9.82 1.42
C MET A 124 -18.63 10.76 1.13
N LYS A 125 -19.26 10.64 -0.04
CA LYS A 125 -20.49 11.39 -0.37
C LYS A 125 -21.73 10.80 0.31
N LYS A 126 -21.74 9.49 0.56
CA LYS A 126 -22.84 8.77 1.21
C LYS A 126 -22.72 8.80 2.73
N ASP A 127 -21.59 8.35 3.27
CA ASP A 127 -21.28 8.35 4.71
C ASP A 127 -19.83 8.80 4.95
N LYS A 128 -19.68 10.01 5.47
CA LYS A 128 -18.37 10.62 5.77
C LYS A 128 -17.66 9.92 6.92
N LEU A 129 -18.38 9.48 7.95
CA LEU A 129 -17.78 8.88 9.14
C LEU A 129 -17.22 7.51 8.81
N LEU A 130 -17.99 6.71 8.06
CA LEU A 130 -17.52 5.40 7.61
C LEU A 130 -16.33 5.52 6.65
N ALA A 131 -16.36 6.46 5.72
CA ALA A 131 -15.24 6.70 4.80
C ALA A 131 -13.96 7.13 5.53
N LEU A 132 -14.05 8.02 6.52
CA LEU A 132 -12.91 8.41 7.36
C LEU A 132 -12.33 7.20 8.10
N ARG A 133 -13.21 6.37 8.68
CA ARG A 133 -12.78 5.16 9.38
C ARG A 133 -12.03 4.19 8.45
N LEU A 134 -12.52 3.98 7.23
CA LEU A 134 -11.82 3.16 6.24
C LEU A 134 -10.47 3.77 5.83
N ALA A 135 -10.39 5.10 5.72
CA ALA A 135 -9.16 5.80 5.38
C ALA A 135 -8.08 5.62 6.47
N GLU A 136 -8.46 5.69 7.75
CA GLU A 136 -7.56 5.41 8.88
C GLU A 136 -7.12 3.94 8.88
N VAL A 137 -8.06 3.00 8.75
CA VAL A 137 -7.76 1.58 8.81
C VAL A 137 -6.82 1.15 7.68
N ARG A 138 -7.01 1.66 6.45
CA ARG A 138 -6.09 1.32 5.35
C ARG A 138 -4.69 1.90 5.55
N GLU A 139 -4.57 3.07 6.17
CA GLU A 139 -3.27 3.65 6.50
C GLU A 139 -2.56 2.85 7.59
N SER A 140 -3.25 2.55 8.70
CA SER A 140 -2.71 1.72 9.78
C SER A 140 -2.34 0.32 9.29
N TYR A 141 -3.16 -0.29 8.44
CA TYR A 141 -2.88 -1.63 7.90
C TYR A 141 -1.60 -1.66 7.06
N VAL A 142 -1.35 -0.63 6.26
CA VAL A 142 -0.13 -0.51 5.44
C VAL A 142 1.13 -0.34 6.28
N GLN A 143 1.04 0.40 7.38
CA GLN A 143 2.17 0.73 8.25
C GLN A 143 2.50 -0.39 9.24
N GLU A 144 1.48 -1.02 9.83
CA GLU A 144 1.66 -1.93 10.97
C GLU A 144 1.19 -3.36 10.69
N GLY A 145 0.17 -3.52 9.83
CA GLY A 145 -0.48 -4.81 9.61
C GLY A 145 0.12 -5.63 8.47
N PHE A 146 0.71 -4.98 7.47
CA PHE A 146 1.16 -5.65 6.26
C PHE A 146 2.64 -6.05 6.33
N GLU A 147 2.90 -7.35 6.18
CA GLU A 147 4.25 -7.91 6.24
C GLU A 147 4.97 -7.80 4.88
N TRP A 148 5.60 -6.65 4.64
CA TRP A 148 6.31 -6.35 3.39
C TRP A 148 7.40 -7.36 3.03
N ASP A 149 8.16 -7.84 4.03
CA ASP A 149 9.23 -8.82 3.81
C ASP A 149 8.70 -10.20 3.38
N SER A 150 7.56 -10.60 3.92
CA SER A 150 6.89 -11.84 3.54
C SER A 150 6.35 -11.75 2.12
N MET A 151 5.71 -10.63 1.76
CA MET A 151 5.28 -10.37 0.38
C MET A 151 6.46 -10.46 -0.59
N ARG A 152 7.59 -9.78 -0.30
CA ARG A 152 8.77 -9.82 -1.16
C ARG A 152 9.29 -11.24 -1.36
N ARG A 153 9.43 -12.01 -0.27
CA ARG A 153 9.89 -13.41 -0.34
C ARG A 153 8.92 -14.29 -1.11
N ALA A 154 7.62 -14.14 -0.87
CA ALA A 154 6.58 -14.89 -1.56
C ALA A 154 6.58 -14.61 -3.07
N SER A 155 6.63 -13.34 -3.48
CA SER A 155 6.64 -12.97 -4.90
C SER A 155 7.83 -13.56 -5.66
N ILE A 156 9.02 -13.59 -5.06
CA ILE A 156 10.21 -14.20 -5.69
C ILE A 156 10.01 -15.72 -5.81
N LYS A 157 9.59 -16.36 -4.70
CA LYS A 157 9.41 -17.81 -4.64
C LYS A 157 8.33 -18.31 -5.59
N GLU A 158 7.21 -17.60 -5.73
CA GLU A 158 6.11 -17.99 -6.62
C GLU A 158 6.54 -17.95 -8.09
N ILE A 159 7.37 -16.99 -8.50
CA ILE A 159 7.92 -16.95 -9.87
C ILE A 159 8.89 -18.10 -10.10
N GLU A 160 9.78 -18.40 -9.16
CA GLU A 160 10.68 -19.54 -9.26
C GLU A 160 9.92 -20.86 -9.38
N GLN A 161 8.92 -21.07 -8.53
CA GLN A 161 8.09 -22.26 -8.54
C GLN A 161 7.23 -22.37 -9.81
N GLY A 162 6.65 -21.25 -10.26
CA GLY A 162 5.89 -21.18 -11.50
C GLY A 162 6.75 -21.56 -12.71
N ASN A 163 7.97 -21.04 -12.80
CA ASN A 163 8.89 -21.38 -13.87
C ASN A 163 9.26 -22.86 -13.87
N ILE A 164 9.50 -23.46 -12.69
CA ILE A 164 9.78 -24.90 -12.57
C ILE A 164 8.57 -25.73 -13.05
N SER A 165 7.35 -25.36 -12.65
CA SER A 165 6.13 -26.06 -13.08
C SER A 165 5.94 -25.99 -14.59
N ILE A 166 6.05 -24.78 -15.17
CA ILE A 166 5.88 -24.56 -16.61
C ILE A 166 6.92 -25.34 -17.42
N LEU A 167 8.18 -25.36 -16.98
CA LEU A 167 9.24 -26.13 -17.65
C LEU A 167 8.99 -27.64 -17.57
N ARG A 168 8.50 -28.13 -16.44
CA ARG A 168 8.14 -29.54 -16.27
C ARG A 168 6.98 -29.92 -17.18
N GLU A 169 5.90 -29.15 -17.18
CA GLU A 169 4.75 -29.35 -18.06
C GLU A 169 5.15 -29.30 -19.54
N GLY A 170 6.00 -28.35 -19.91
CA GLY A 170 6.55 -28.24 -21.27
C GLY A 170 7.37 -29.47 -21.67
N ALA A 171 8.24 -29.97 -20.78
CA ALA A 171 9.03 -31.17 -21.03
C ALA A 171 8.15 -32.42 -21.18
N GLU A 172 7.14 -32.58 -20.32
CA GLU A 172 6.16 -33.67 -20.39
C GLU A 172 5.36 -33.62 -21.71
N ALA A 173 4.94 -32.42 -22.15
CA ALA A 173 4.25 -32.25 -23.42
C ALA A 173 5.14 -32.56 -24.64
N MET A 174 6.42 -32.19 -24.61
CA MET A 174 7.36 -32.49 -25.69
C MET A 174 7.66 -33.99 -25.80
N LEU A 175 7.81 -34.68 -24.66
CA LEU A 175 8.03 -36.13 -24.62
C LEU A 175 6.78 -36.90 -25.04
N GLY A 176 5.59 -36.50 -24.57
CA GLY A 176 4.32 -37.11 -24.99
C GLY A 176 4.01 -36.93 -26.48
N ARG A 177 4.52 -35.86 -27.11
CA ARG A 177 4.41 -35.65 -28.57
C ARG A 177 5.37 -36.54 -29.37
N ALA A 178 6.51 -36.92 -28.82
CA ALA A 178 7.48 -37.80 -29.48
C ALA A 178 6.94 -39.23 -29.63
N GLU A 179 6.12 -39.70 -28.68
CA GLU A 179 5.49 -41.04 -28.73
C GLU A 179 4.33 -41.14 -29.73
N GLY A 180 3.79 -40.00 -30.19
CA GLY A 180 2.64 -39.94 -31.11
C GLY A 180 2.99 -39.80 -32.61
N SER A 181 4.27 -39.67 -32.98
CA SER A 181 4.69 -39.35 -34.36
C SER A 181 5.19 -40.56 -35.19
N THR A 182 5.07 -41.79 -34.68
CA THR A 182 5.60 -43.01 -35.31
C THR A 182 4.55 -43.89 -35.98
N LYS A 183 3.57 -43.32 -36.69
CA LYS A 183 2.65 -44.08 -37.54
C LYS A 183 2.46 -43.43 -38.91
#